data_AF-A0A3D6DSS8-F1
#
_entry.id   AF-A0A3D6DSS8-F1
#
_cell.length_a   1.000
_cell.length_b   1.000
_cell.length_c   1.000
_cell.angle_alpha   90.00
_cell.angle_beta   90.00
_cell.angle_gamma   90.00
#
_symmetry.space_group_name_H-M   'P 1'
#
loop_
_entity.id
_entity.type
_entity.pdbx_description
1 polymer ?
#
loop_
_entity_poly.entity_id
_entity_poly.type
_entity_poly.pdbx_seq_one_letter_code
_entity_poly.pdbx_strand_id
1 'polypeptide(L)'
;MKGILNFLARAKLIELSDNERLEAAEAEQAAASAPSPAAGPADLYHAPEEVPGVSAPPPGAAATGAPAEQLAGGLEGIALSDIYAAAGVPASPYPAEKLLRLLDGLRAMDAGTRHAAVLAMDAADDNWQITDCVRDAQFKISALDAYQRQLTGQLQNSEQQAAEATGQIRLALDNSTVAIRKQIAELEQLLEREVARAAQEATRVEAGLRAARESATRETRRTDAEIERLREIPNNFKAPDAAAQ
;
A
#
# COMPACT_ATOMS: atom_id res chain seq x y z
N MET A 1 16.02 9.29 -3.60
CA MET A 1 15.90 7.84 -3.91
C MET A 1 16.32 6.90 -2.78
N LYS A 2 17.24 7.27 -1.86
CA LYS A 2 17.76 6.37 -0.80
C LYS A 2 16.74 5.90 0.27
N GLY A 3 15.72 6.71 0.59
CA GLY A 3 14.69 6.33 1.56
C GLY A 3 13.77 5.19 1.10
N ILE A 4 13.57 5.05 -0.21
CA ILE A 4 12.69 4.01 -0.78
C ILE A 4 13.35 2.63 -0.63
N LEU A 5 14.66 2.52 -0.83
CA LEU A 5 15.39 1.26 -0.69
C LEU A 5 15.34 0.73 0.75
N ASN A 6 15.49 1.61 1.75
CA ASN A 6 15.40 1.22 3.16
C ASN A 6 13.97 0.79 3.55
N PHE A 7 12.94 1.44 3.00
CA PHE A 7 11.55 1.03 3.18
C PHE A 7 11.25 -0.35 2.59
N LEU A 8 11.73 -0.61 1.37
CA LEU A 8 11.57 -1.91 0.69
C LEU A 8 12.32 -3.03 1.42
N ALA A 9 13.50 -2.75 2.00
CA ALA A 9 14.25 -3.69 2.81
C ALA A 9 13.54 -4.02 4.14
N ARG A 10 12.95 -3.01 4.81
CA ARG A 10 12.13 -3.23 6.01
C ARG A 10 10.88 -4.07 5.74
N ALA A 11 10.32 -3.94 4.54
CA ALA A 11 9.21 -4.76 4.07
C ALA A 11 9.65 -6.18 3.60
N LYS A 12 10.93 -6.55 3.75
CA LYS A 12 11.53 -7.82 3.28
C LYS A 12 11.39 -8.07 1.76
N LEU A 13 11.20 -7.02 0.97
CA LEU A 13 11.03 -7.15 -0.48
C LEU A 13 12.36 -7.20 -1.23
N ILE A 14 13.45 -6.72 -0.62
CA ILE A 14 14.79 -6.67 -1.22
C ILE A 14 15.84 -6.89 -0.13
N GLU A 15 16.90 -7.64 -0.44
CA GLU A 15 18.09 -7.75 0.40
C GLU A 15 19.10 -6.66 0.05
N LEU A 16 19.44 -5.81 1.02
CA LEU A 16 20.46 -4.76 0.86
C LEU A 16 21.86 -5.37 0.96
N SER A 17 22.76 -4.90 0.11
CA SER A 17 24.19 -5.23 0.19
C SER A 17 24.83 -4.69 1.47
N ASP A 18 25.96 -5.25 1.90
CA ASP A 18 26.63 -4.87 3.16
C ASP A 18 26.99 -3.37 3.22
N ASN A 19 27.31 -2.77 2.06
CA ASN A 19 27.59 -1.34 1.95
C ASN A 19 26.33 -0.48 2.15
N GLU A 20 25.18 -0.91 1.61
CA GLU A 20 23.91 -0.19 1.75
C GLU A 20 23.29 -0.33 3.15
N ARG A 21 23.60 -1.43 3.84
CA ARG A 21 23.23 -1.64 5.26
C ARG A 21 23.98 -0.70 6.20
N LEU A 22 25.27 -0.47 5.94
CA LEU A 22 26.09 0.49 6.70
C LEU A 22 25.59 1.93 6.49
N GLU A 23 25.30 2.32 5.25
CA GLU A 23 24.73 3.64 4.95
C GLU A 23 23.33 3.84 5.58
N ALA A 24 22.50 2.79 5.63
CA ALA A 24 21.18 2.84 6.25
C ALA A 24 21.27 3.01 7.77
N ALA A 25 22.23 2.36 8.43
CA ALA A 25 22.47 2.49 9.87
C ALA A 25 23.02 3.89 10.23
N GLU A 26 23.91 4.45 9.42
CA GLU A 26 24.42 5.82 9.59
C GLU A 26 23.31 6.87 9.43
N ALA A 27 22.41 6.69 8.47
CA ALA A 27 21.26 7.58 8.28
C ALA A 27 20.27 7.52 9.46
N GLU A 28 20.12 6.36 10.10
CA GLU A 28 19.26 6.19 11.28
C GLU A 28 19.89 6.80 12.54
N GLN A 29 21.21 6.73 12.69
CA GLN A 29 21.96 7.38 13.78
C GLN A 29 22.02 8.90 13.63
N ALA A 30 22.08 9.41 12.39
CA ALA A 30 22.02 10.85 12.11
C ALA A 30 20.64 11.44 12.40
N ALA A 31 19.55 10.68 12.14
CA ALA A 31 18.19 11.09 12.47
C ALA A 31 17.89 11.06 13.99
N ALA A 32 18.54 10.17 14.74
CA ALA A 32 18.38 10.05 16.20
C ALA A 32 19.16 11.10 17.01
N SER A 33 20.12 11.81 16.41
CA SER A 33 21.00 12.78 17.09
C SER A 33 20.60 14.26 16.91
N ALA A 34 19.46 14.55 16.27
CA ALA A 34 19.01 15.92 16.07
C ALA A 34 18.30 16.47 17.34
N PRO A 35 18.78 17.55 17.98
CA PRO A 35 18.09 18.17 19.10
C PRO A 35 16.82 18.88 18.63
N SER A 36 15.73 18.65 19.37
CA SER A 36 14.43 19.28 19.18
C SER A 36 14.52 20.80 19.41
N PRO A 37 14.07 21.69 18.50
CA PRO A 37 14.06 23.12 18.76
C PRO A 37 12.79 23.52 19.53
N ALA A 38 13.02 24.17 20.66
CA ALA A 38 12.01 24.78 21.53
C ALA A 38 11.34 26.01 20.90
N ALA A 39 10.10 26.27 21.31
CA ALA A 39 9.26 27.39 20.92
C ALA A 39 9.71 28.76 21.51
N GLY A 40 9.55 29.83 20.72
CA GLY A 40 9.62 31.25 21.13
C GLY A 40 9.50 32.23 19.93
N PRO A 41 9.01 33.47 20.09
CA PRO A 41 7.93 34.02 19.25
C PRO A 41 8.29 35.15 18.25
N ALA A 42 7.36 35.36 17.30
CA ALA A 42 6.99 36.57 16.52
C ALA A 42 8.09 37.53 16.00
N ASP A 43 8.19 37.66 14.66
CA ASP A 43 7.67 38.87 13.98
C ASP A 43 7.69 38.73 12.44
N LEU A 44 6.56 39.12 11.85
CA LEU A 44 6.35 39.80 10.56
C LEU A 44 7.34 39.53 9.42
N TYR A 45 6.89 38.90 8.32
CA TYR A 45 6.89 39.50 6.97
C TYR A 45 6.16 38.59 5.95
N HIS A 46 5.05 39.13 5.45
CA HIS A 46 4.51 39.08 4.08
C HIS A 46 4.39 37.74 3.33
N ALA A 47 3.13 37.35 3.11
CA ALA A 47 2.68 36.39 2.11
C ALA A 47 3.03 36.82 0.67
N PRO A 48 3.09 35.87 -0.27
CA PRO A 48 2.03 35.87 -1.27
C PRO A 48 1.41 34.48 -1.53
N GLU A 49 0.09 34.52 -1.65
CA GLU A 49 -0.83 33.66 -2.43
C GLU A 49 -0.70 32.13 -2.34
N GLU A 50 -1.58 31.57 -1.51
CA GLU A 50 -2.01 30.17 -1.54
C GLU A 50 -2.69 29.85 -2.89
N VAL A 51 -2.10 28.91 -3.63
CA VAL A 51 -2.80 28.12 -4.64
C VAL A 51 -3.78 27.16 -3.93
N PRO A 52 -5.07 27.14 -4.29
CA PRO A 52 -6.04 26.30 -3.62
C PRO A 52 -5.92 24.83 -4.08
N GLY A 53 -5.79 23.93 -3.10
CA GLY A 53 -6.44 22.62 -3.15
C GLY A 53 -5.74 21.51 -3.94
N VAL A 54 -4.50 21.16 -3.58
CA VAL A 54 -4.03 19.78 -3.82
C VAL A 54 -4.68 18.91 -2.75
N SER A 55 -5.82 18.33 -3.10
CA SER A 55 -6.46 17.30 -2.26
C SER A 55 -5.48 16.15 -2.11
N ALA A 56 -4.96 15.98 -0.90
CA ALA A 56 -4.07 14.88 -0.55
C ALA A 56 -4.69 13.54 -0.98
N PRO A 57 -3.89 12.58 -1.49
CA PRO A 57 -4.37 11.22 -1.66
C PRO A 57 -4.86 10.70 -0.30
N PRO A 58 -5.96 9.93 -0.24
CA PRO A 58 -6.46 9.42 1.03
C PRO A 58 -5.33 8.67 1.75
N PRO A 59 -5.18 8.86 3.07
CA PRO A 59 -4.18 8.17 3.86
C PRO A 59 -4.39 6.67 3.67
N GLY A 60 -3.26 5.97 3.56
CA GLY A 60 -3.17 4.59 3.17
C GLY A 60 -4.23 3.73 3.83
N ALA A 61 -4.74 2.78 3.04
CA ALA A 61 -5.31 1.56 3.57
C ALA A 61 -4.25 0.98 4.51
N ALA A 62 -4.34 1.34 5.79
CA ALA A 62 -3.74 0.58 6.86
C ALA A 62 -4.22 -0.83 6.61
N ALA A 63 -3.28 -1.71 6.30
CA ALA A 63 -3.48 -3.15 6.31
C ALA A 63 -3.87 -3.53 7.74
N THR A 64 -5.13 -3.25 8.07
CA THR A 64 -5.87 -3.93 9.11
C THR A 64 -5.84 -5.36 8.64
N GLY A 65 -5.12 -6.23 9.38
CA GLY A 65 -4.88 -7.61 9.00
C GLY A 65 -6.14 -8.22 8.38
N ALA A 66 -5.97 -8.91 7.26
CA ALA A 66 -7.11 -9.44 6.52
C ALA A 66 -8.02 -10.22 7.49
N PRO A 67 -9.34 -10.01 7.48
CA PRO A 67 -10.28 -10.67 8.40
C PRO A 67 -10.12 -12.21 8.44
N ALA A 68 -9.63 -12.79 7.34
CA ALA A 68 -9.35 -14.20 7.20
C ALA A 68 -8.24 -14.72 8.15
N GLU A 69 -7.24 -13.91 8.46
CA GLU A 69 -6.06 -14.33 9.23
C GLU A 69 -6.37 -14.42 10.74
N GLN A 70 -7.33 -13.63 11.21
CA GLN A 70 -7.87 -13.70 12.58
C GLN A 70 -8.85 -14.86 12.77
N LEU A 71 -9.54 -15.31 11.72
CA LEU A 71 -10.42 -16.48 11.75
C LEU A 71 -9.63 -17.80 11.76
N ALA A 72 -8.52 -17.87 11.02
CA ALA A 72 -7.72 -19.09 10.90
C ALA A 72 -7.14 -19.59 12.24
N GLY A 73 -6.71 -18.66 13.11
CA GLY A 73 -6.10 -19.02 14.41
C GLY A 73 -7.07 -19.36 15.53
N GLY A 74 -8.36 -19.03 15.41
CA GLY A 74 -9.35 -19.14 16.49
C GLY A 74 -10.27 -20.36 16.41
N LEU A 75 -10.34 -21.03 15.26
CA LEU A 75 -11.30 -22.11 15.00
C LEU A 75 -10.75 -23.50 15.30
N GLU A 76 -9.42 -23.66 15.31
CA GLU A 76 -8.76 -24.94 15.54
C GLU A 76 -8.41 -25.15 17.02
N GLY A 77 -8.59 -26.38 17.51
CA GLY A 77 -8.11 -26.79 18.84
C GLY A 77 -9.04 -26.46 20.01
N ILE A 78 -10.26 -25.99 19.78
CA ILE A 78 -11.27 -25.83 20.84
C ILE A 78 -11.57 -27.20 21.46
N ALA A 79 -11.47 -27.31 22.78
CA ALA A 79 -11.73 -28.56 23.48
C ALA A 79 -13.21 -28.95 23.36
N LEU A 80 -13.50 -30.23 23.15
CA LEU A 80 -14.88 -30.73 23.04
C LEU A 80 -15.71 -30.41 24.29
N SER A 81 -15.09 -30.38 25.47
CA SER A 81 -15.72 -29.96 26.72
C SER A 81 -16.30 -28.55 26.65
N ASP A 82 -15.60 -27.65 25.96
CA ASP A 82 -15.98 -26.25 25.85
C ASP A 82 -17.12 -26.10 24.85
N ILE A 83 -17.12 -26.93 23.78
CA ILE A 83 -18.24 -27.02 22.83
C ILE A 83 -19.51 -27.51 23.55
N TYR A 84 -19.40 -28.54 24.39
CA TYR A 84 -20.52 -29.06 25.17
C TYR A 84 -21.03 -28.04 26.19
N ALA A 85 -20.12 -27.33 26.86
CA ALA A 85 -20.47 -26.29 27.82
C ALA A 85 -21.18 -25.11 27.14
N ALA A 86 -20.68 -24.67 25.98
CA ALA A 86 -21.29 -23.60 25.19
C ALA A 86 -22.69 -23.98 24.66
N ALA A 87 -22.89 -25.26 24.31
CA ALA A 87 -24.19 -25.79 23.91
C ALA A 87 -25.15 -26.08 25.09
N GLY A 88 -24.68 -25.95 26.33
CA GLY A 88 -25.49 -26.22 27.53
C GLY A 88 -25.85 -27.69 27.71
N VAL A 89 -24.99 -28.62 27.30
CA VAL A 89 -25.21 -30.06 27.48
C VAL A 89 -25.34 -30.39 28.97
N PRO A 90 -26.46 -31.01 29.42
CA PRO A 90 -26.64 -31.38 30.82
C PRO A 90 -25.59 -32.39 31.28
N ALA A 91 -25.14 -32.27 32.53
CA ALA A 91 -24.26 -33.28 33.12
C ALA A 91 -25.01 -34.61 33.28
N SER A 92 -24.45 -35.68 32.72
CA SER A 92 -24.99 -37.04 32.86
C SER A 92 -24.38 -37.77 34.07
N PRO A 93 -25.17 -38.51 34.86
CA PRO A 93 -24.67 -39.41 35.89
C PRO A 93 -23.67 -40.44 35.33
N TYR A 94 -23.94 -40.93 34.12
CA TYR A 94 -23.04 -41.81 33.38
C TYR A 94 -22.76 -41.25 31.98
N PRO A 95 -21.61 -40.58 31.78
CA PRO A 95 -21.28 -39.94 30.51
C PRO A 95 -20.90 -40.97 29.44
N ALA A 96 -21.24 -40.67 28.19
CA ALA A 96 -21.04 -41.52 27.02
C ALA A 96 -19.56 -41.93 26.83
N GLU A 97 -18.59 -41.10 27.23
CA GLU A 97 -17.16 -41.40 27.13
C GLU A 97 -16.74 -42.60 27.99
N LYS A 98 -17.42 -42.85 29.11
CA LYS A 98 -17.18 -44.05 29.92
C LYS A 98 -17.63 -45.30 29.16
N LEU A 99 -18.81 -45.25 28.53
CA LEU A 99 -19.30 -46.34 27.69
C LEU A 99 -18.41 -46.56 26.47
N LEU A 100 -17.94 -45.48 25.81
CA LEU A 100 -16.99 -45.57 24.71
C LEU A 100 -15.67 -46.24 25.14
N ARG A 101 -15.10 -45.86 26.29
CA ARG A 101 -13.90 -46.50 26.84
C ARG A 101 -14.12 -47.99 27.13
N LEU A 102 -15.29 -48.37 27.64
CA LEU A 102 -15.65 -49.77 27.86
C LEU A 102 -15.77 -50.53 26.53
N LEU A 103 -16.45 -49.96 25.54
CA LEU A 103 -16.57 -50.55 24.20
C LEU A 103 -15.21 -50.68 23.50
N ASP A 104 -14.30 -49.72 23.69
CA ASP A 104 -12.92 -49.80 23.21
C ASP A 104 -12.14 -50.93 23.90
N GLY A 105 -12.35 -51.16 25.20
CA GLY A 105 -11.78 -52.29 25.92
C GLY A 105 -12.32 -53.65 25.45
N LEU A 106 -13.58 -53.70 25.03
CA LEU A 106 -14.22 -54.91 24.51
C LEU A 106 -14.02 -55.10 22.99
N ARG A 107 -13.24 -54.25 22.34
CA ARG A 107 -13.12 -54.18 20.87
C ARG A 107 -12.60 -55.46 20.21
N ALA A 108 -11.93 -56.33 20.97
CA ALA A 108 -11.49 -57.66 20.52
C ALA A 108 -12.63 -58.67 20.33
N MET A 109 -13.79 -58.44 20.95
CA MET A 109 -14.99 -59.27 20.79
C MET A 109 -15.79 -58.81 19.56
N ASP A 110 -16.61 -59.68 18.96
CA ASP A 110 -17.52 -59.27 17.90
C ASP A 110 -18.62 -58.32 18.41
N ALA A 111 -19.26 -57.58 17.50
CA ALA A 111 -20.23 -56.56 17.86
C ALA A 111 -21.46 -57.11 18.62
N GLY A 112 -21.91 -58.33 18.30
CA GLY A 112 -23.05 -58.96 18.96
C GLY A 112 -22.70 -59.31 20.40
N THR A 113 -21.52 -59.88 20.62
CA THR A 113 -21.05 -60.23 21.97
C THR A 113 -20.76 -58.99 22.81
N ARG A 114 -20.21 -57.91 22.24
CA ARG A 114 -20.07 -56.62 22.95
C ARG A 114 -21.42 -56.05 23.38
N HIS A 115 -22.41 -56.07 22.48
CA HIS A 115 -23.75 -55.57 22.78
C HIS A 115 -24.42 -56.40 23.90
N ALA A 116 -24.31 -57.73 23.84
CA ALA A 116 -24.81 -58.61 24.88
C ALA A 116 -24.13 -58.36 26.24
N ALA A 117 -22.82 -58.10 26.26
CA ALA A 117 -22.09 -57.79 27.48
C ALA A 117 -22.55 -56.47 28.13
N VAL A 118 -22.81 -55.43 27.32
CA VAL A 118 -23.33 -54.15 27.81
C VAL A 118 -24.74 -54.32 28.39
N LEU A 119 -25.63 -55.06 27.70
CA LEU A 119 -26.98 -55.32 28.21
C LEU A 119 -26.97 -56.19 29.48
N ALA A 120 -26.07 -57.17 29.56
CA ALA A 120 -25.91 -57.97 30.76
C ALA A 120 -25.43 -57.12 31.95
N MET A 121 -24.55 -56.14 31.71
CA MET A 121 -24.06 -55.21 32.72
C MET A 121 -25.13 -54.19 33.15
N ASP A 122 -25.98 -53.73 32.23
CA ASP A 122 -27.15 -52.88 32.52
C ASP A 122 -28.20 -53.63 33.37
N ALA A 123 -28.39 -54.93 33.11
CA ALA A 123 -29.32 -55.76 33.88
C ALA A 123 -28.78 -56.22 35.25
N ALA A 124 -27.45 -56.22 35.43
CA ALA A 124 -26.80 -56.75 36.63
C ALA A 124 -26.41 -55.68 37.67
N ASP A 125 -26.32 -54.40 37.27
CA ASP A 125 -25.89 -53.30 38.13
C ASP A 125 -26.92 -52.16 38.10
N ASP A 126 -27.60 -51.95 39.24
CA ASP A 126 -28.62 -50.90 39.39
C ASP A 126 -28.01 -49.48 39.45
N ASN A 127 -26.68 -49.36 39.58
CA ASN A 127 -25.99 -48.09 39.80
C ASN A 127 -25.61 -47.36 38.50
N TRP A 128 -25.88 -47.95 37.33
CA TRP A 128 -25.72 -47.31 36.03
C TRP A 128 -26.82 -47.76 35.06
N GLN A 129 -27.16 -46.91 34.08
CA GLN A 129 -28.11 -47.27 33.02
C GLN A 129 -27.55 -46.90 31.65
N ILE A 130 -27.72 -47.80 30.68
CA ILE A 130 -27.35 -47.55 29.28
C ILE A 130 -28.13 -46.37 28.69
N THR A 131 -29.36 -46.15 29.16
CA THR A 131 -30.23 -45.04 28.75
C THR A 131 -29.63 -43.67 29.04
N ASP A 132 -28.92 -43.51 30.16
CA ASP A 132 -28.21 -42.27 30.52
C ASP A 132 -27.03 -42.00 29.59
N CYS A 133 -26.30 -43.06 29.22
CA CYS A 133 -25.21 -42.98 28.25
C CYS A 133 -25.72 -42.57 26.86
N VAL A 134 -26.83 -43.17 26.43
CA VAL A 134 -27.46 -42.90 25.13
C VAL A 134 -27.98 -41.47 25.09
N ARG A 135 -28.63 -41.00 26.15
CA ARG A 135 -29.15 -39.63 26.24
C ARG A 135 -28.02 -38.60 26.22
N ASP A 136 -26.96 -38.83 26.98
CA ASP A 136 -25.76 -37.98 26.98
C ASP A 136 -25.11 -37.93 25.59
N ALA A 137 -24.97 -39.09 24.93
CA ALA A 137 -24.45 -39.17 23.57
C ALA A 137 -25.31 -38.37 22.58
N GLN A 138 -26.65 -38.46 22.68
CA GLN A 138 -27.56 -37.69 21.84
C GLN A 138 -27.39 -36.18 22.02
N PHE A 139 -27.28 -35.70 23.27
CA PHE A 139 -27.04 -34.27 23.53
C PHE A 139 -25.69 -33.82 22.96
N LYS A 140 -24.63 -34.58 23.18
CA LYS A 140 -23.29 -34.27 22.65
C LYS A 140 -23.24 -34.28 21.12
N ILE A 141 -23.87 -35.27 20.47
CA ILE A 141 -23.99 -35.30 19.01
C ILE A 141 -24.72 -34.05 18.51
N SER A 142 -25.84 -33.67 19.12
CA SER A 142 -26.58 -32.48 18.72
C SER A 142 -25.77 -31.19 18.88
N ALA A 143 -24.94 -31.10 19.94
CA ALA A 143 -24.03 -29.99 20.18
C ALA A 143 -22.93 -29.92 19.11
N LEU A 144 -22.33 -31.06 18.74
CA LEU A 144 -21.31 -31.13 17.70
C LEU A 144 -21.88 -30.82 16.31
N ASP A 145 -23.07 -31.32 15.98
CA ASP A 145 -23.75 -31.02 14.73
C ASP A 145 -24.07 -29.52 14.61
N ALA A 146 -24.55 -28.91 15.70
CA ALA A 146 -24.80 -27.47 15.75
C ALA A 146 -23.51 -26.67 15.58
N TYR A 147 -22.43 -27.07 16.26
CA TYR A 147 -21.11 -26.44 16.13
C TYR A 147 -20.55 -26.58 14.71
N GLN A 148 -20.68 -27.75 14.08
CA GLN A 148 -20.24 -27.96 12.70
C GLN A 148 -21.00 -27.04 11.73
N ARG A 149 -22.33 -26.91 11.87
CA ARG A 149 -23.13 -25.99 11.06
C ARG A 149 -22.70 -24.54 11.28
N GLN A 150 -22.43 -24.15 12.52
CA GLN A 150 -21.92 -22.82 12.85
C GLN A 150 -20.58 -22.57 12.17
N LEU A 151 -19.65 -23.54 12.22
CA LEU A 151 -18.33 -23.43 11.58
C LEU A 151 -18.45 -23.27 10.06
N THR A 152 -19.28 -24.09 9.41
CA THR A 152 -19.55 -23.97 7.97
C THR A 152 -20.17 -22.64 7.62
N GLY A 153 -21.12 -22.13 8.42
CA GLY A 153 -21.72 -20.81 8.21
C GLY A 153 -20.72 -19.66 8.36
N GLN A 154 -19.82 -19.74 9.35
CA GLN A 154 -18.75 -18.76 9.53
C GLN A 154 -17.78 -18.75 8.34
N LEU A 155 -17.42 -19.93 7.83
CA LEU A 155 -16.56 -20.07 6.66
C LEU A 155 -17.21 -19.49 5.40
N GLN A 156 -18.49 -19.80 5.15
CA GLN A 156 -19.22 -19.21 4.01
C GLN A 156 -19.30 -17.67 4.11
N ASN A 157 -19.56 -17.15 5.31
CA ASN A 157 -19.60 -15.70 5.54
C ASN A 157 -18.22 -15.05 5.32
N SER A 158 -17.14 -15.70 5.74
CA SER A 158 -15.78 -15.17 5.55
C SER A 158 -15.35 -15.24 4.09
N GLU A 159 -15.70 -16.31 3.37
CA GLU A 159 -15.52 -16.43 1.91
C GLU A 159 -16.25 -15.31 1.16
N GLN A 160 -17.51 -15.05 1.52
CA GLN A 160 -18.29 -13.98 0.90
C GLN A 160 -17.67 -12.60 1.16
N GLN A 161 -17.27 -12.31 2.41
CA GLN A 161 -16.58 -11.07 2.76
C GLN A 161 -15.26 -10.90 2.00
N ALA A 162 -14.48 -11.97 1.86
CA ALA A 162 -13.22 -11.95 1.10
C ALA A 162 -13.46 -11.69 -0.40
N ALA A 163 -14.51 -12.28 -0.98
CA ALA A 163 -14.90 -12.04 -2.36
C ALA A 163 -15.33 -10.58 -2.59
N GLU A 164 -16.14 -10.03 -1.69
CA GLU A 164 -16.59 -8.64 -1.73
C GLU A 164 -15.40 -7.66 -1.60
N ALA A 165 -14.51 -7.89 -0.63
CA ALA A 165 -13.31 -7.08 -0.45
C ALA A 165 -12.40 -7.12 -1.69
N THR A 166 -12.21 -8.31 -2.28
CA THR A 166 -11.43 -8.46 -3.52
C THR A 166 -12.08 -7.71 -4.69
N GLY A 167 -13.41 -7.74 -4.78
CA GLY A 167 -14.17 -6.97 -5.77
C GLY A 167 -13.97 -5.46 -5.62
N GLN A 168 -14.04 -4.95 -4.39
CA GLN A 168 -13.81 -3.53 -4.09
C GLN A 168 -12.38 -3.09 -4.43
N ILE A 169 -11.37 -3.91 -4.11
CA ILE A 169 -9.97 -3.64 -4.45
C ILE A 169 -9.79 -3.53 -5.96
N ARG A 170 -10.39 -4.44 -6.74
CA ARG A 170 -10.32 -4.41 -8.21
C ARG A 170 -10.97 -3.16 -8.79
N LEU A 171 -12.17 -2.80 -8.31
CA LEU A 171 -12.86 -1.58 -8.76
C LEU A 171 -12.06 -0.31 -8.42
N ALA A 172 -11.47 -0.26 -7.23
CA ALA A 172 -10.62 0.86 -6.84
C ALA A 172 -9.37 0.97 -7.74
N LEU A 173 -8.74 -0.16 -8.05
CA LEU A 173 -7.59 -0.22 -8.95
C LEU A 173 -7.93 0.22 -10.38
N ASP A 174 -9.06 -0.22 -10.92
CA ASP A 174 -9.52 0.17 -12.26
C ASP A 174 -9.78 1.68 -12.32
N ASN A 175 -10.48 2.22 -11.32
CA ASN A 175 -10.75 3.64 -11.21
C ASN A 175 -9.46 4.47 -11.09
N SER A 176 -8.52 4.04 -10.23
CA SER A 176 -7.24 4.73 -10.09
C SER A 176 -6.42 4.67 -11.38
N THR A 177 -6.45 3.54 -12.09
CA THR A 177 -5.74 3.38 -13.36
C THR A 177 -6.27 4.32 -14.44
N VAL A 178 -7.59 4.45 -14.54
CA VAL A 178 -8.22 5.41 -15.47
C VAL A 178 -7.86 6.85 -15.10
N ALA A 179 -7.90 7.19 -13.82
CA ALA A 179 -7.54 8.52 -13.33
C ALA A 179 -6.06 8.86 -13.64
N ILE A 180 -5.15 7.93 -13.37
CA ILE A 180 -3.71 8.09 -13.66
C ILE A 180 -3.48 8.27 -15.17
N ARG A 181 -4.12 7.46 -16.02
CA ARG A 181 -4.00 7.60 -17.48
C ARG A 181 -4.48 8.96 -17.98
N LYS A 182 -5.56 9.49 -17.39
CA LYS A 182 -6.06 10.83 -17.70
C LYS A 182 -5.04 11.90 -17.32
N GLN A 183 -4.46 11.83 -16.12
CA GLN A 183 -3.43 12.76 -15.68
C GLN A 183 -2.18 12.73 -16.57
N ILE A 184 -1.75 11.54 -16.99
CA ILE A 184 -0.63 11.37 -17.94
C ILE A 184 -0.94 12.11 -19.24
N ALA A 185 -2.12 11.89 -19.83
CA ALA A 185 -2.51 12.56 -21.07
C ALA A 185 -2.58 14.10 -20.93
N GLU A 186 -3.05 14.60 -19.78
CA GLU A 186 -3.07 16.04 -19.48
C GLU A 186 -1.65 16.62 -19.38
N LEU A 187 -0.74 15.92 -18.70
CA LEU A 187 0.66 16.32 -18.59
C LEU A 187 1.40 16.27 -19.93
N GLU A 188 1.13 15.26 -20.75
CA GLU A 188 1.66 15.16 -22.12
C GLU A 188 1.20 16.33 -22.98
N GLN A 189 -0.08 16.72 -22.90
CA GLN A 189 -0.59 17.90 -23.61
C GLN A 189 0.05 19.21 -23.13
N LEU A 190 0.30 19.35 -21.82
CA LEU A 190 1.01 20.51 -21.29
C LEU A 190 2.46 20.56 -21.79
N LEU A 191 3.15 19.41 -21.81
CA LEU A 191 4.50 19.28 -22.34
C LEU A 191 4.55 19.70 -23.82
N GLU A 192 3.63 19.20 -24.65
CA GLU A 192 3.56 19.56 -26.07
C GLU A 192 3.37 21.07 -26.29
N ARG A 193 2.51 21.71 -25.49
CA ARG A 193 2.27 23.16 -25.55
C ARG A 193 3.51 23.95 -25.17
N GLU A 194 4.21 23.56 -24.11
CA GLU A 194 5.44 24.23 -23.68
C GLU A 194 6.56 24.06 -24.71
N VAL A 195 6.70 22.87 -25.30
CA VAL A 195 7.66 22.63 -26.40
C VAL A 195 7.35 23.52 -27.61
N ALA A 196 6.08 23.60 -28.02
CA ALA A 196 5.67 24.46 -29.13
C ALA A 196 5.92 25.94 -28.84
N ARG A 197 5.62 26.39 -27.61
CA ARG A 197 5.88 27.76 -27.15
C ARG A 197 7.38 28.08 -27.16
N ALA A 198 8.21 27.21 -26.60
CA ALA A 198 9.66 27.38 -26.59
C ALA A 198 10.22 27.46 -28.02
N ALA A 199 9.73 26.63 -28.95
CA ALA A 199 10.13 26.70 -30.36
C ALA A 199 9.74 28.04 -31.02
N GLN A 200 8.54 28.57 -30.72
CA GLN A 200 8.10 29.88 -31.22
C GLN A 200 8.94 31.02 -30.63
N GLU A 201 9.24 30.98 -29.34
CA GLU A 201 10.08 31.97 -28.67
C GLU A 201 11.51 31.95 -29.24
N ALA A 202 12.10 30.77 -29.45
CA ALA A 202 13.39 30.62 -30.12
C ALA A 202 13.37 31.23 -31.53
N THR A 203 12.38 30.88 -32.35
CA THR A 203 12.20 31.44 -33.70
C THR A 203 12.09 32.96 -33.68
N ARG A 204 11.35 33.52 -32.70
CA ARG A 204 11.17 34.97 -32.54
C ARG A 204 12.48 35.66 -32.17
N VAL A 205 13.26 35.08 -31.27
CA VAL A 205 14.58 35.60 -30.87
C VAL A 205 15.55 35.57 -32.05
N GLU A 206 15.59 34.47 -32.81
CA GLU A 206 16.44 34.34 -34.00
C GLU A 206 16.05 35.33 -35.10
N ALA A 207 14.75 35.51 -35.35
CA ALA A 207 14.25 36.50 -36.30
C ALA A 207 14.61 37.93 -35.87
N GLY A 208 14.47 38.25 -34.59
CA GLY A 208 14.87 39.54 -34.02
C GLY A 208 16.37 39.80 -34.17
N LEU A 209 17.21 38.80 -33.89
CA LEU A 209 18.65 38.87 -34.10
C LEU A 209 19.00 39.14 -35.57
N ARG A 210 18.33 38.45 -36.50
CA ARG A 210 18.53 38.63 -37.94
C ARG A 210 18.16 40.04 -38.39
N ALA A 211 17.01 40.55 -37.97
CA ALA A 211 16.57 41.91 -38.27
C ALA A 211 17.54 42.97 -37.70
N ALA A 212 18.04 42.78 -36.47
CA ALA A 212 19.02 43.66 -35.86
C ALA A 212 20.35 43.67 -36.63
N ARG A 213 20.84 42.50 -37.06
CA ARG A 213 22.05 42.39 -37.90
C ARG A 213 21.89 43.10 -39.23
N GLU A 214 20.75 42.94 -39.89
CA GLU A 214 20.47 43.63 -41.15
C GLU A 214 20.38 45.15 -40.97
N SER A 215 19.77 45.61 -39.88
CA SER A 215 19.70 47.04 -39.54
C SER A 215 21.07 47.63 -39.24
N ALA A 216 21.89 46.94 -38.43
CA ALA A 216 23.26 47.37 -38.14
C ALA A 216 24.08 47.45 -39.43
N THR A 217 23.97 46.46 -40.32
CA THR A 217 24.66 46.47 -41.61
C THR A 217 24.26 47.66 -42.48
N ARG A 218 22.97 48.03 -42.50
CA ARG A 218 22.49 49.21 -43.23
C ARG A 218 23.02 50.51 -42.63
N GLU A 219 22.99 50.63 -41.31
CA GLU A 219 23.49 51.83 -40.62
C GLU A 219 25.01 51.97 -40.80
N THR A 220 25.79 50.88 -40.72
CA THR A 220 27.23 50.89 -41.00
C THR A 220 27.52 51.41 -42.40
N ARG A 221 26.81 50.93 -43.43
CA ARG A 221 26.99 51.43 -44.81
C ARG A 221 26.66 52.92 -44.92
N ARG A 222 25.63 53.39 -44.22
CA ARG A 222 25.25 54.80 -44.18
C ARG A 222 26.32 55.65 -43.48
N THR A 223 26.82 55.19 -42.33
CA THR A 223 27.88 55.90 -41.59
C THR A 223 29.19 55.92 -42.36
N ASP A 224 29.56 54.81 -43.03
CA ASP A 224 30.78 54.75 -43.84
C ASP A 224 30.71 55.72 -45.02
N ALA A 225 29.56 55.82 -45.69
CA ALA A 225 29.35 56.79 -46.76
C ALA A 225 29.50 58.24 -46.28
N GLU A 226 28.98 58.57 -45.09
CA GLU A 226 29.13 59.90 -44.50
C GLU A 226 30.57 60.17 -44.04
N ILE A 227 31.26 59.15 -43.50
CA ILE A 227 32.69 59.23 -43.15
C ILE A 227 33.52 59.54 -44.39
N GLU A 228 33.30 58.83 -45.51
CA GLU A 228 34.02 59.09 -46.77
C GLU A 228 33.77 60.51 -47.27
N ARG A 229 32.51 60.96 -47.26
CA ARG A 229 32.15 62.34 -47.59
C ARG A 229 32.88 63.37 -46.73
N LEU A 230 32.99 63.12 -45.42
CA LEU A 230 33.71 63.99 -44.50
C LEU A 230 35.23 63.92 -44.70
N ARG A 231 35.78 62.76 -45.11
CA ARG A 231 37.22 62.57 -45.44
C ARG A 231 37.66 63.37 -46.66
N GLU A 232 36.76 63.69 -47.58
CA GLU A 232 37.05 64.58 -48.71
C GLU A 232 37.57 65.95 -48.23
N ILE A 233 37.11 66.45 -47.07
CA ILE A 233 37.52 67.75 -46.53
C ILE A 233 39.02 67.76 -46.20
N PRO A 234 39.56 66.95 -45.26
CA PRO A 234 40.99 66.93 -45.00
C PRO A 234 41.80 66.53 -46.25
N ASN A 235 41.30 65.66 -47.13
CA ASN A 235 42.05 65.30 -48.34
C ASN A 235 42.24 66.48 -49.33
N ASN A 236 41.26 67.39 -49.43
CA ASN A 236 41.34 68.55 -50.32
C ASN A 236 41.94 69.80 -49.66
N PHE A 237 41.81 69.93 -48.33
CA PHE A 237 42.15 71.17 -47.61
C PHE A 237 43.31 71.06 -46.62
N LYS A 238 43.83 69.85 -46.35
CA LYS A 238 45.04 69.71 -45.53
C LYS A 238 46.25 69.95 -46.44
N ALA A 239 47.04 70.97 -46.14
CA ALA A 239 48.30 71.22 -46.84
C ALA A 239 49.20 69.98 -46.76
N PRO A 240 49.98 69.64 -47.81
CA PRO A 240 50.97 68.58 -47.68
C PRO A 240 51.89 68.95 -46.51
N ASP A 241 52.18 67.99 -45.63
CA ASP A 241 53.26 68.15 -44.66
C ASP A 241 54.52 68.50 -45.46
N ALA A 242 54.88 69.77 -45.44
CA ALA A 242 56.13 70.24 -45.94
C ALA A 242 57.19 69.71 -44.97
N ALA A 243 57.88 68.65 -45.40
CA ALA A 243 59.24 68.32 -45.00
C ALA A 243 59.64 68.74 -43.57
N ALA A 244 59.43 67.86 -42.59
CA ALA A 244 60.39 67.77 -41.50
C ALA A 244 61.60 66.99 -42.02
N GLN A 245 62.74 67.68 -42.00
CA GLN A 245 64.10 67.16 -42.18
C GLN A 245 64.40 65.97 -41.26
#